data_AF-A0A5C5YXA6-F1
#
_entry.id   AF-A0A5C5YXA6-F1
#
_cell.length_a   1.000
_cell.length_b   1.000
_cell.length_c   1.000
_cell.angle_alpha   90.00
_cell.angle_beta   90.00
_cell.angle_gamma   90.00
#
_symmetry.space_group_name_H-M   'P 1'
#
loop_
_entity.id
_entity.type
_entity.pdbx_description
1 polymer ?
#
loop_
_entity_poly.entity_id
_entity_poly.type
_entity_poly.pdbx_seq_one_letter_code
_entity_poly.pdbx_strand_id
1 'polypeptide(L)'
;MPLHRILLISLVSTFGCSTDTEQSTPWISQAIALRNIDAITIVEDGGLIQDGGTVELYGVTKSGHRCFIRLNQHALYGDYLLATAESPGRLCFNNQLIDVRSADEEELLRLLKNAEVKSVGLDGLRQLIKTKSNTTDQIRSLSYGSRDEYLQDRVDSIVDYVESERYVDVARNGFPPYSKHDRQP
;
A
#
# COMPACT_ATOMS: atom_id res chain seq x y z
N MET A 1 -40.41 45.08 -52.21
CA MET A 1 -40.86 43.72 -51.88
C MET A 1 -40.70 42.88 -53.12
N PRO A 2 -39.73 41.95 -53.16
CA PRO A 2 -39.97 40.59 -52.67
C PRO A 2 -38.82 40.02 -51.80
N LEU A 3 -39.19 39.03 -50.98
CA LEU A 3 -38.28 38.17 -50.22
C LEU A 3 -37.48 37.28 -51.17
N HIS A 4 -36.17 37.11 -50.97
CA HIS A 4 -35.46 35.84 -51.14
C HIS A 4 -34.30 35.80 -50.14
N ARG A 5 -34.52 35.10 -49.01
CA ARG A 5 -33.51 34.81 -48.00
C ARG A 5 -32.70 33.60 -48.48
N ILE A 6 -31.43 33.82 -48.81
CA ILE A 6 -30.46 32.77 -49.08
C ILE A 6 -30.05 32.15 -47.75
N LEU A 7 -30.33 30.86 -47.60
CA LEU A 7 -30.04 30.05 -46.42
C LEU A 7 -28.60 29.55 -46.53
N LEU A 8 -27.68 30.21 -45.82
CA LEU A 8 -26.27 29.85 -45.77
C LEU A 8 -26.13 28.69 -44.77
N ILE A 9 -25.96 27.48 -45.31
CA ILE A 9 -25.69 26.28 -44.51
C ILE A 9 -24.24 26.38 -44.03
N SER A 10 -24.08 26.66 -42.74
CA SER A 10 -22.79 26.61 -42.06
C SER A 10 -22.25 25.18 -42.08
N LEU A 11 -21.19 24.95 -42.86
CA LEU A 11 -20.47 23.69 -42.86
C LEU A 11 -19.64 23.59 -41.58
N VAL A 12 -19.98 22.59 -40.77
CA VAL A 12 -19.30 22.19 -39.55
C VAL A 12 -17.92 21.64 -39.89
N SER A 13 -16.87 22.23 -39.32
CA SER A 13 -15.58 21.58 -39.14
C SER A 13 -15.15 21.77 -37.69
N THR A 14 -15.81 21.06 -36.77
CA THR A 14 -15.26 20.81 -35.45
C THR A 14 -14.04 19.94 -35.64
N PHE A 15 -12.86 20.52 -35.48
CA PHE A 15 -11.63 19.80 -35.25
C PHE A 15 -11.89 18.75 -34.17
N GLY A 16 -11.87 17.48 -34.55
CA GLY A 16 -11.73 16.39 -33.62
C GLY A 16 -10.37 16.54 -32.96
N CYS A 17 -10.31 17.25 -31.85
CA CYS A 17 -9.37 16.88 -30.81
C CYS A 17 -9.73 15.43 -30.47
N SER A 18 -8.98 14.48 -31.01
CA SER A 18 -8.87 13.18 -30.38
C SER A 18 -8.28 13.48 -29.01
N THR A 19 -9.16 13.63 -28.03
CA THR A 19 -8.79 13.21 -26.68
C THR A 19 -8.41 11.76 -26.85
N ASP A 20 -7.10 11.52 -26.97
CA ASP A 20 -6.50 10.26 -26.60
C ASP A 20 -7.06 9.99 -25.22
N THR A 21 -8.16 9.25 -25.22
CA THR A 21 -8.73 8.65 -24.04
C THR A 21 -7.81 7.45 -23.85
N GLU A 22 -6.54 7.74 -23.53
CA GLU A 22 -5.74 6.88 -22.68
C GLU A 22 -6.67 6.62 -21.51
N GLN A 23 -7.31 5.45 -21.56
CA GLN A 23 -8.01 4.87 -20.45
C GLN A 23 -6.96 4.78 -19.35
N SER A 24 -6.86 5.85 -18.59
CA SER A 24 -6.20 5.89 -17.31
C SER A 24 -6.75 4.69 -16.58
N THR A 25 -5.96 3.64 -16.43
CA THR A 25 -6.41 2.41 -15.78
C THR A 25 -7.01 2.82 -14.45
N PRO A 26 -8.34 2.70 -14.28
CA PRO A 26 -8.98 3.11 -13.04
C PRO A 26 -8.36 2.23 -11.96
N TRP A 27 -8.04 2.84 -10.82
CA TRP A 27 -7.54 2.14 -9.64
C TRP A 27 -8.38 0.89 -9.40
N ILE A 28 -7.81 -0.28 -9.67
CA ILE A 28 -8.54 -1.52 -9.53
C ILE A 28 -8.58 -1.81 -8.03
N SER A 29 -9.71 -1.50 -7.41
CA SER A 29 -9.98 -1.77 -5.99
C SER A 29 -10.20 -3.25 -5.69
N GLN A 30 -10.18 -4.12 -6.71
CA GLN A 30 -10.23 -5.55 -6.52
C GLN A 30 -8.94 -5.99 -5.81
N ALA A 31 -9.13 -6.74 -4.71
CA ALA A 31 -8.04 -7.39 -4.01
C ALA A 31 -7.27 -8.29 -4.99
N ILE A 32 -5.99 -8.00 -5.16
CA ILE A 32 -5.06 -8.82 -5.93
C ILE A 32 -4.56 -9.95 -5.04
N ALA A 33 -4.47 -11.17 -5.59
CA ALA A 33 -3.83 -12.29 -4.90
C ALA A 33 -2.31 -12.10 -4.91
N LEU A 34 -1.66 -12.42 -3.80
CA LEU A 34 -0.22 -12.21 -3.60
C LEU A 34 0.63 -12.82 -4.72
N ARG A 35 0.34 -14.07 -5.11
CA ARG A 35 1.00 -14.81 -6.21
C ARG A 35 0.98 -14.11 -7.58
N ASN A 36 0.16 -13.08 -7.76
CA ASN A 36 0.04 -12.35 -9.03
C ASN A 36 0.79 -11.00 -8.99
N ILE A 37 1.65 -10.79 -8.00
CA ILE A 37 2.35 -9.52 -7.79
C ILE A 37 3.83 -9.71 -8.08
N ASP A 38 4.32 -9.01 -9.10
CA ASP A 38 5.76 -9.07 -9.44
C ASP A 38 6.61 -8.19 -8.51
N ALA A 39 6.09 -7.00 -8.20
CA ALA A 39 6.78 -5.97 -7.43
C ALA A 39 5.77 -5.01 -6.77
N ILE A 40 6.18 -4.44 -5.64
CA ILE A 40 5.41 -3.47 -4.86
C ILE A 40 6.25 -2.21 -4.67
N THR A 41 5.63 -1.05 -4.84
CA THR A 41 6.15 0.23 -4.36
C THR A 41 5.39 0.61 -3.09
N ILE A 42 6.08 0.72 -1.97
CA ILE A 42 5.52 1.17 -0.69
C ILE A 42 5.43 2.69 -0.70
N VAL A 43 4.29 3.20 -0.22
CA VAL A 43 3.98 4.63 -0.24
C VAL A 43 3.42 5.12 1.08
N GLU A 44 3.60 6.41 1.35
CA GLU A 44 2.97 7.09 2.48
C GLU A 44 1.46 7.21 2.19
N ASP A 45 0.61 6.49 2.92
CA ASP A 45 -0.83 6.77 2.97
C ASP A 45 -1.21 7.20 4.38
N GLY A 46 -1.98 8.28 4.46
CA GLY A 46 -2.23 9.02 5.68
C GLY A 46 -3.00 8.19 6.69
N GLY A 47 -2.31 7.75 7.74
CA GLY A 47 -2.96 7.12 8.88
C GLY A 47 -1.99 6.32 9.73
N LEU A 48 -1.21 7.00 10.56
CA LEU A 48 -0.64 6.34 11.74
C LEU A 48 -1.82 5.95 12.64
N ILE A 49 -2.27 4.70 12.59
CA ILE A 49 -3.16 4.20 13.64
C ILE A 49 -2.30 4.12 14.90
N GLN A 50 -2.53 5.05 15.84
CA GLN A 50 -1.94 5.01 17.18
C GLN A 50 -2.71 4.00 18.04
N ASP A 51 -2.76 2.74 17.63
CA ASP A 51 -3.37 1.65 18.42
C ASP A 51 -2.36 0.96 19.36
N GLY A 52 -1.15 1.51 19.48
CA GLY A 52 -0.14 1.03 20.41
C GLY A 52 0.80 -0.04 19.82
N GLY A 53 0.89 -0.17 18.50
CA GLY A 53 2.02 -0.86 17.87
C GLY A 53 1.76 -1.49 16.50
N THR A 54 0.52 -1.52 16.00
CA THR A 54 0.27 -2.04 14.66
C THR A 54 1.02 -1.24 13.61
N VAL A 55 1.72 -1.96 12.72
CA VAL A 55 2.43 -1.36 11.60
C VAL A 55 1.62 -1.62 10.34
N GLU A 56 1.25 -0.56 9.65
CA GLU A 56 0.53 -0.62 8.39
C GLU A 56 1.40 -0.05 7.27
N LEU A 57 1.46 -0.77 6.15
CA LEU A 57 2.11 -0.33 4.92
C LEU A 57 1.09 -0.35 3.78
N TYR A 58 1.08 0.74 3.04
CA TYR A 58 0.31 0.85 1.81
C TYR A 58 1.25 0.70 0.63
N GLY A 59 0.83 -0.06 -0.37
CA GLY A 59 1.63 -0.30 -1.55
C GLY A 59 0.82 -0.22 -2.83
N VAL A 60 1.55 -0.03 -3.93
CA VAL A 60 1.01 -0.13 -5.28
C VAL A 60 1.86 -1.12 -6.06
N THR A 61 1.18 -2.11 -6.64
CA THR A 61 1.81 -3.11 -7.49
C THR A 61 2.27 -2.50 -8.82
N LYS A 62 3.20 -3.15 -9.51
CA LYS A 62 3.61 -2.75 -10.87
C LYS A 62 2.44 -2.63 -11.86
N SER A 63 1.42 -3.46 -11.69
CA SER A 63 0.15 -3.45 -12.45
C SER A 63 -0.82 -2.33 -12.06
N GLY A 64 -0.52 -1.54 -11.02
CA GLY A 64 -1.35 -0.42 -10.56
C GLY A 64 -2.43 -0.78 -9.54
N HIS A 65 -2.49 -2.02 -9.06
CA HIS A 65 -3.37 -2.41 -7.95
C HIS A 65 -2.84 -1.88 -6.62
N ARG A 66 -3.74 -1.45 -5.73
CA ARG A 66 -3.39 -1.15 -4.33
C ARG A 66 -3.25 -2.46 -3.57
N CYS A 67 -2.31 -2.46 -2.63
CA CYS A 67 -2.21 -3.48 -1.62
C CYS A 67 -2.03 -2.85 -0.24
N PHE A 68 -2.45 -3.59 0.77
CA PHE A 68 -2.38 -3.20 2.17
C PHE A 68 -1.71 -4.32 2.94
N ILE A 69 -0.66 -3.99 3.68
CA ILE A 69 0.08 -4.93 4.50
C ILE A 69 -0.02 -4.43 5.94
N ARG A 70 -0.41 -5.31 6.86
CA ARG A 70 -0.58 -4.95 8.25
C ARG A 70 0.05 -5.99 9.14
N LEU A 71 0.86 -5.55 10.09
CA LEU A 71 1.39 -6.35 11.18
C LEU A 71 0.73 -5.88 12.47
N ASN A 72 -0.18 -6.68 13.02
CA ASN A 72 -0.83 -6.33 14.27
C ASN A 72 0.17 -6.48 15.42
N GLN A 73 0.59 -5.38 16.02
CA GLN A 73 1.37 -5.41 17.26
C GLN A 73 0.57 -4.69 18.34
N HIS A 74 -0.59 -5.22 18.70
CA HIS A 74 -1.34 -4.62 19.81
C HIS A 74 -0.57 -4.83 21.12
N ALA A 75 -0.15 -3.72 21.75
CA ALA A 75 0.31 -3.68 23.13
C ALA A 75 -0.85 -3.64 24.15
N LEU A 76 -2.08 -3.49 23.67
CA LEU A 76 -3.27 -3.36 24.52
C LEU A 76 -3.78 -4.74 24.96
N TYR A 77 -4.12 -4.84 26.25
CA TYR A 77 -4.69 -6.05 26.85
C TYR A 77 -6.06 -6.34 26.22
N GLY A 78 -6.25 -7.56 25.73
CA GLY A 78 -7.53 -8.02 25.20
C GLY A 78 -7.56 -9.53 25.06
N ASP A 79 -8.75 -10.11 25.18
CA ASP A 79 -8.99 -11.54 24.91
C ASP A 79 -9.07 -11.74 23.39
N TYR A 80 -7.92 -11.66 22.72
CA TYR A 80 -7.85 -11.86 21.28
C TYR A 80 -7.98 -13.34 20.95
N LEU A 81 -8.92 -13.67 20.06
CA LEU A 81 -8.98 -15.00 19.47
C LEU A 81 -7.72 -15.21 18.63
N LEU A 82 -6.99 -16.31 18.89
CA LEU A 82 -5.85 -16.74 18.08
C LEU A 82 -6.31 -17.13 16.67
N ALA A 83 -5.39 -17.04 15.71
CA ALA A 83 -5.62 -17.33 14.30
C ALA A 83 -6.71 -16.47 13.63
N THR A 84 -6.89 -15.23 14.11
CA THR A 84 -7.73 -14.23 13.48
C THR A 84 -6.89 -13.07 12.94
N ALA A 85 -7.48 -12.27 12.05
CA ALA A 85 -6.85 -11.06 11.55
C ALA A 85 -6.69 -9.96 12.62
N GLU A 86 -7.15 -10.17 13.85
CA GLU A 86 -6.96 -9.26 15.00
C GLU A 86 -5.94 -9.83 15.99
N SER A 87 -5.52 -11.09 15.82
CA SER A 87 -4.54 -11.72 16.68
C SER A 87 -3.23 -10.91 16.67
N PRO A 88 -2.63 -10.65 17.83
CA PRO A 88 -1.34 -9.99 17.91
C PRO A 88 -0.21 -10.81 17.26
N GLY A 89 0.80 -10.12 16.77
CA GLY A 89 1.94 -10.70 16.06
C GLY A 89 1.59 -11.31 14.71
N ARG A 90 0.41 -11.02 14.14
CA ARG A 90 -0.01 -11.59 12.85
C ARG A 90 0.14 -10.62 11.69
N LEU A 91 0.68 -11.16 10.61
CA LEU A 91 0.83 -10.49 9.33
C LEU A 91 -0.44 -10.68 8.49
N CYS A 92 -0.92 -9.61 7.90
CA CYS A 92 -2.07 -9.59 7.01
C CYS A 92 -1.71 -8.95 5.67
N PHE A 93 -2.30 -9.46 4.60
CA PHE A 93 -2.26 -8.89 3.26
C PHE A 93 -3.69 -8.65 2.75
N ASN A 94 -4.04 -7.42 2.39
CA ASN A 94 -5.39 -7.03 1.99
C ASN A 94 -6.48 -7.52 2.95
N ASN A 95 -6.23 -7.35 4.26
CA ASN A 95 -7.08 -7.82 5.37
C ASN A 95 -7.23 -9.34 5.49
N GLN A 96 -6.49 -10.11 4.71
CA GLN A 96 -6.42 -11.57 4.84
C GLN A 96 -5.23 -11.94 5.70
N LEU A 97 -5.46 -12.87 6.63
CA LEU A 97 -4.41 -13.40 7.49
C LEU A 97 -3.42 -14.22 6.65
N ILE A 98 -2.13 -13.95 6.81
CA ILE A 98 -1.08 -14.77 6.24
C ILE A 98 -0.74 -15.88 7.23
N ASP A 99 -0.63 -17.10 6.71
CA ASP A 99 -0.25 -18.27 7.49
C ASP A 99 1.24 -18.23 7.79
N VAL A 100 1.57 -18.54 9.05
CA VAL A 100 2.94 -18.50 9.58
C VAL A 100 3.81 -19.54 8.87
N ARG A 101 4.96 -19.11 8.35
CA ARG A 101 5.90 -19.98 7.61
C ARG A 101 5.25 -20.66 6.39
N SER A 102 4.28 -19.99 5.78
CA SER A 102 3.66 -20.44 4.52
C SER A 102 4.43 -19.90 3.30
N ALA A 103 4.14 -20.46 2.13
CA ALA A 103 4.65 -19.93 0.86
C ALA A 103 4.19 -18.49 0.60
N ASP A 104 2.97 -18.13 1.05
CA ASP A 104 2.48 -16.76 0.92
C ASP A 104 3.24 -15.79 1.85
N GLU A 105 3.66 -16.23 3.04
CA GLU A 105 4.55 -15.43 3.90
C GLU A 105 5.90 -15.18 3.22
N GLU A 106 6.53 -16.23 2.70
CA GLU A 106 7.83 -16.14 2.02
C GLU A 106 7.75 -15.21 0.81
N GLU A 107 6.70 -15.32 0.01
CA GLU A 107 6.49 -14.47 -1.15
C GLU A 107 6.27 -13.00 -0.75
N LEU A 108 5.51 -12.73 0.31
CA LEU A 108 5.30 -11.38 0.80
C LEU A 108 6.60 -10.76 1.33
N LEU A 109 7.42 -11.54 2.06
CA LEU A 109 8.73 -11.10 2.51
C LEU A 109 9.67 -10.82 1.35
N ARG A 110 9.67 -11.67 0.32
CA ARG A 110 10.43 -11.44 -0.91
C ARG A 110 10.01 -10.12 -1.57
N LEU A 111 8.71 -9.85 -1.65
CA LEU A 111 8.19 -8.60 -2.21
C LEU A 111 8.58 -7.38 -1.38
N LEU A 112 8.50 -7.46 -0.04
CA LEU A 112 8.89 -6.39 0.88
C LEU A 112 10.39 -6.07 0.81
N LYS A 113 11.25 -7.09 0.82
CA LYS A 113 12.72 -6.94 0.72
C LYS A 113 13.17 -6.29 -0.60
N ASN A 114 12.38 -6.44 -1.66
CA ASN A 114 12.65 -5.86 -2.97
C ASN A 114 11.76 -4.65 -3.28
N ALA A 115 11.00 -4.15 -2.29
CA ALA A 115 10.07 -3.07 -2.52
C ALA A 115 10.83 -1.75 -2.72
N GLU A 116 10.31 -0.93 -3.64
CA GLU A 116 10.73 0.46 -3.74
C GLU A 116 9.95 1.28 -2.72
N VAL A 117 10.61 2.17 -1.97
CA VAL A 117 9.95 3.05 -1.00
C VAL A 117 9.87 4.47 -1.56
N LYS A 118 8.68 5.07 -1.48
CA LYS A 118 8.45 6.46 -1.90
C LYS A 118 7.51 7.18 -0.93
N SER A 119 8.01 8.23 -0.30
CA SER A 119 7.24 9.15 0.56
C SER A 119 6.48 10.15 -0.27
N VAL A 120 5.57 9.61 -1.07
CA VAL A 120 4.55 10.36 -1.78
C VAL A 120 3.21 9.83 -1.29
N GLY A 121 2.29 10.74 -1.03
CA GLY A 121 0.88 10.39 -0.84
C GLY A 121 0.40 9.52 -2.01
N LEU A 122 -0.57 8.63 -1.80
CA LEU A 122 -1.16 7.83 -2.88
C LEU A 122 -1.62 8.69 -4.06
N ASP A 123 -2.18 9.88 -3.79
CA ASP A 123 -2.58 10.86 -4.79
C ASP A 123 -1.40 11.39 -5.64
N GLY A 124 -0.24 11.58 -5.00
CA GLY A 124 1.02 11.92 -5.65
C GLY A 124 1.55 10.77 -6.51
N LEU A 125 1.46 9.51 -6.05
CA LEU A 125 1.84 8.36 -6.86
C LEU A 125 0.95 8.22 -8.11
N ARG A 126 -0.35 8.55 -8.05
CA ARG A 126 -1.22 8.55 -9.24
C ARG A 126 -0.73 9.53 -10.29
N GLN A 127 -0.30 10.71 -9.86
CA GLN A 127 0.29 11.67 -10.78
C GLN A 127 1.57 11.10 -11.36
N LEU A 128 2.48 10.55 -10.54
CA LEU A 128 3.74 9.97 -11.02
C LEU A 128 3.60 8.80 -12.01
N ILE A 129 2.65 7.90 -11.80
CA ILE A 129 2.36 6.80 -12.72
C ILE A 129 1.77 7.34 -14.04
N LYS A 130 0.98 8.42 -13.99
CA LYS A 130 0.46 9.12 -15.16
C LYS A 130 1.54 9.89 -15.93
N THR A 131 2.55 10.44 -15.25
CA THR A 131 3.59 11.27 -15.87
C THR A 131 4.76 10.48 -16.48
N LYS A 132 4.62 9.16 -16.71
CA LYS A 132 5.67 8.26 -17.22
C LYS A 132 6.29 8.65 -18.58
N SER A 133 5.89 9.77 -19.18
CA SER A 133 6.45 10.30 -20.42
C SER A 133 7.56 11.35 -20.23
N ASN A 134 7.64 12.11 -19.12
CA ASN A 134 8.74 13.06 -18.94
C ASN A 134 8.99 13.39 -17.47
N THR A 135 10.27 13.49 -17.12
CA THR A 135 10.82 14.14 -15.90
C THR A 135 11.13 13.22 -14.70
N THR A 136 12.22 12.47 -14.82
CA THR A 136 12.96 11.84 -13.71
C THR A 136 13.41 12.86 -12.64
N ASP A 137 13.52 14.15 -12.99
CA ASP A 137 13.99 15.20 -12.08
C ASP A 137 12.91 15.75 -11.13
N GLN A 138 11.61 15.64 -11.47
CA GLN A 138 10.53 16.09 -10.58
C GLN A 138 10.29 15.14 -9.41
N ILE A 139 10.62 13.85 -9.57
CA ILE A 139 10.48 12.81 -8.55
C ILE A 139 11.38 13.09 -7.34
N ARG A 140 12.59 13.62 -7.58
CA ARG A 140 13.53 13.99 -6.51
C ARG A 140 13.05 15.19 -5.67
N SER A 141 12.20 16.05 -6.22
CA SER A 141 11.74 17.26 -5.51
C SER A 141 10.57 17.02 -4.55
N LEU A 142 9.93 15.85 -4.61
CA LEU A 142 8.77 15.49 -3.77
C LEU A 142 9.10 14.47 -2.68
N SER A 143 10.22 13.75 -2.82
CA SER A 143 10.73 12.88 -1.76
C SER A 143 11.43 13.73 -0.69
N TYR A 144 10.91 13.64 0.53
CA TYR A 144 11.63 14.11 1.71
C TYR A 144 12.49 12.93 2.17
N GLY A 145 13.80 12.97 1.95
CA GLY A 145 14.69 11.82 2.21
C GLY A 145 14.54 11.19 3.60
N SER A 146 14.26 11.99 4.63
CA SER A 146 14.02 11.49 5.99
C SER A 146 12.72 10.68 6.15
N ARG A 147 11.73 10.85 5.28
CA ARG A 147 10.47 10.09 5.29
C ARG A 147 10.63 8.76 4.54
N ASP A 148 11.43 8.75 3.47
CA ASP A 148 11.76 7.50 2.75
C ASP A 148 12.52 6.57 3.67
N GLU A 149 13.50 7.09 4.41
CA GLU A 149 14.22 6.36 5.45
C GLU A 149 13.25 5.83 6.52
N TYR A 150 12.33 6.65 7.01
CA TYR A 150 11.33 6.20 7.98
C TYR A 150 10.42 5.07 7.46
N LEU A 151 9.94 5.17 6.22
CA LEU A 151 9.13 4.11 5.62
C LEU A 151 9.95 2.83 5.39
N GLN A 152 11.22 2.97 4.99
CA GLN A 152 12.15 1.86 4.86
C GLN A 152 12.36 1.18 6.21
N ASP A 153 12.60 1.94 7.29
CA ASP A 153 12.72 1.41 8.66
C ASP A 153 11.48 0.60 9.07
N ARG A 154 10.28 1.00 8.62
CA ARG A 154 9.03 0.24 8.87
C ARG A 154 8.98 -1.06 8.08
N VAL A 155 9.38 -1.04 6.81
CA VAL A 155 9.50 -2.25 5.99
C VAL A 155 10.48 -3.21 6.64
N ASP A 156 11.67 -2.73 6.99
CA ASP A 156 12.73 -3.51 7.61
C ASP A 156 12.29 -4.07 8.96
N SER A 157 11.62 -3.26 9.79
CA SER A 157 11.08 -3.72 11.08
C SER A 157 10.04 -4.83 10.95
N ILE A 158 9.18 -4.80 9.90
CA ILE A 158 8.23 -5.89 9.65
C ILE A 158 9.00 -7.14 9.23
N VAL A 159 9.94 -7.01 8.29
CA VAL A 159 10.75 -8.12 7.78
C VAL A 159 11.52 -8.78 8.93
N ASP A 160 12.28 -8.02 9.69
CA ASP A 160 13.09 -8.50 10.81
C ASP A 160 12.24 -9.23 11.85
N TYR A 161 11.06 -8.67 12.18
CA TYR A 161 10.16 -9.31 13.13
C TYR A 161 9.62 -10.64 12.59
N VAL A 162 9.10 -10.68 11.36
CA VAL A 162 8.51 -11.88 10.78
C VAL A 162 9.56 -12.98 10.59
N GLU A 163 10.81 -12.63 10.30
CA GLU A 163 11.92 -13.60 10.22
C GLU A 163 12.35 -14.15 11.59
N SER A 164 12.01 -13.47 12.69
CA SER A 164 12.39 -13.92 14.03
C SER A 164 11.60 -15.15 14.52
N GLU A 165 12.19 -15.95 15.42
CA GLU A 165 11.48 -17.01 16.13
C GLU A 165 10.37 -16.46 17.03
N ARG A 166 10.54 -15.22 17.52
CA ARG A 166 9.53 -14.53 18.34
C ARG A 166 8.20 -14.38 17.60
N TYR A 167 8.23 -14.16 16.28
CA TYR A 167 7.01 -14.11 15.48
C TYR A 167 6.25 -15.44 15.50
N VAL A 168 6.96 -16.56 15.34
CA VAL A 168 6.37 -17.91 15.39
C VAL A 168 5.76 -18.18 16.77
N ASP A 169 6.49 -17.83 17.83
CA ASP A 169 6.05 -18.04 19.20
C ASP A 169 4.79 -17.24 19.53
N VAL A 170 4.76 -15.95 19.17
CA VAL A 170 3.60 -15.08 19.39
C VAL A 170 2.42 -15.53 18.55
N ALA A 171 2.64 -15.94 17.29
CA ALA A 171 1.54 -16.38 16.44
C ALA A 171 0.89 -17.69 16.90
N ARG A 172 1.66 -18.58 17.57
CA ARG A 172 1.16 -19.84 18.13
C ARG A 172 0.50 -19.68 19.50
N ASN A 173 1.08 -18.86 20.36
CA ASN A 173 0.72 -18.80 21.78
C ASN A 173 0.04 -17.49 22.19
N GLY A 174 -0.02 -16.50 21.31
CA GLY A 174 -0.36 -15.12 21.65
C GLY A 174 0.81 -14.41 22.35
N PHE A 175 0.61 -13.15 22.71
CA PHE A 175 1.56 -12.50 23.63
C PHE A 175 1.41 -13.11 25.02
N PRO A 176 2.52 -13.42 25.71
CA PRO A 176 2.45 -13.83 27.09
C PRO A 176 1.75 -12.72 27.90
N PRO A 177 0.85 -13.07 28.84
CA PRO A 177 0.26 -12.07 29.71
C PRO A 177 1.40 -11.40 30.48
N TYR A 178 1.50 -10.07 30.38
CA TYR A 178 2.44 -9.30 31.21
C TYR A 178 2.16 -9.64 32.68
N SER A 179 3.14 -10.22 33.37
CA SER A 179 2.97 -10.53 34.78
C SER A 179 2.86 -9.19 35.53
N LYS A 180 1.84 -9.02 36.38
CA LYS A 180 1.71 -7.82 37.22
C LYS A 180 2.92 -7.61 38.16
N HIS A 181 3.81 -8.59 38.26
CA HIS A 181 5.00 -8.55 39.11
C HIS A 181 6.20 -7.85 38.47
N ASP A 182 6.19 -7.58 37.15
CA ASP A 182 7.27 -6.85 36.47
C ASP A 182 7.17 -5.31 36.62
N ARG A 183 6.29 -4.84 37.53
CA ARG A 183 6.17 -3.42 37.92
C ARG A 183 6.90 -3.14 39.24
N GLN A 184 8.15 -3.56 39.39
CA GLN A 184 9.01 -2.94 40.38
C GLN A 184 10.01 -2.01 39.67
N PRO A 185 10.02 -0.71 40.00
CA PRO A 185 11.00 0.24 39.46
C PRO A 185 12.43 -0.08 39.93
#